data_AF-A0A060ZE03-F1
#
_entry.id   AF-A0A060ZE03-F1
#
_cell.length_a   1.000
_cell.length_b   1.000
_cell.length_c   1.000
_cell.angle_alpha   90.00
_cell.angle_beta   90.00
_cell.angle_gamma   90.00
#
_symmetry.space_group_name_H-M   'P 1'
#
loop_
_entity.id
_entity.type
_entity.pdbx_description
1 polymer ?
#
loop_
_entity_poly.entity_id
_entity_poly.type
_entity_poly.pdbx_seq_one_letter_code
_entity_poly.pdbx_strand_id
1 'polypeptide(L)'
;PCLNHHCKKGKVCEVDEENTPMCVCQDPTTCPGAVGEFEHVCATDNTTYDSSCHFFAQKCSLEGTKKGHKLHLDYIGPCKFIEACMDAELNEFPLRMRDWLKNVLVTLYERDEENNLLTEKQKLRVRKIYENEKRLQAGEHSLDLLAHDFEKNYNMYIFPVHWQFGQLDQHPVDGFLSHTELAPLRAPLIPMEHCTTRFFEQCDADNDKYIALEEWANCFSIKERE
;
A
#
# COMPACT_ATOMS: atom_id res chain seq x y z
N PRO A 1 -31.54 -4.35 -9.76
CA PRO A 1 -30.66 -3.25 -10.24
C PRO A 1 -29.24 -3.28 -9.64
N CYS A 2 -29.10 -3.56 -8.34
CA CYS A 2 -27.81 -3.52 -7.64
C CYS A 2 -26.85 -4.70 -7.87
N LEU A 3 -27.29 -5.83 -8.43
CA LEU A 3 -26.46 -7.04 -8.59
C LEU A 3 -25.11 -6.80 -9.30
N ASN A 4 -25.07 -5.89 -10.27
CA ASN A 4 -23.86 -5.54 -11.04
C ASN A 4 -23.40 -4.09 -10.78
N HIS A 5 -23.90 -3.44 -9.73
CA HIS A 5 -23.55 -2.05 -9.40
C HIS A 5 -22.61 -2.03 -8.20
N HIS A 6 -21.33 -1.77 -8.46
CA HIS A 6 -20.30 -1.75 -7.43
C HIS A 6 -20.10 -0.35 -6.85
N CYS A 7 -20.28 -0.22 -5.55
CA CYS A 7 -20.05 1.01 -4.81
C CYS A 7 -18.61 1.10 -4.28
N LYS A 8 -18.17 2.31 -3.98
CA LYS A 8 -16.89 2.56 -3.29
C LYS A 8 -16.89 1.92 -1.90
N LYS A 9 -15.69 1.71 -1.32
CA LYS A 9 -15.53 1.19 0.05
C LYS A 9 -16.36 2.00 1.06
N GLY A 10 -17.05 1.29 1.95
CA GLY A 10 -17.93 1.88 2.96
C GLY A 10 -19.32 2.26 2.45
N LYS A 11 -19.62 2.01 1.16
CA LYS A 11 -20.94 2.20 0.57
C LYS A 11 -21.52 0.87 0.07
N VAL A 12 -22.84 0.78 0.11
CA VAL A 12 -23.63 -0.34 -0.44
C VAL A 12 -24.62 0.19 -1.46
N CYS A 13 -25.00 -0.66 -2.42
CA CYS A 13 -26.00 -0.31 -3.42
C CYS A 13 -27.40 -0.56 -2.88
N GLU A 14 -28.21 0.48 -2.89
CA GLU A 14 -29.65 0.45 -2.63
C GLU A 14 -30.40 0.91 -3.89
N VAL A 15 -31.71 0.67 -3.96
CA VAL A 15 -32.56 1.18 -5.05
C VAL A 15 -33.43 2.32 -4.56
N ASP A 16 -33.56 3.38 -5.35
CA ASP A 16 -34.46 4.49 -5.05
C ASP A 16 -35.92 4.18 -5.41
N GLU A 17 -36.81 5.16 -5.23
CA GLU A 17 -38.25 5.06 -5.55
C GLU A 17 -38.53 4.80 -7.04
N GLU A 18 -37.59 5.13 -7.93
CA GLU A 18 -37.66 4.92 -9.37
C GLU A 18 -36.98 3.60 -9.80
N ASN A 19 -36.57 2.76 -8.84
CA ASN A 19 -35.85 1.49 -9.05
C ASN A 19 -34.45 1.70 -9.70
N THR A 20 -33.84 2.87 -9.49
CA THR A 20 -32.49 3.23 -9.93
C THR A 20 -31.48 2.88 -8.83
N PRO A 21 -30.34 2.22 -9.16
CA PRO A 21 -29.32 1.89 -8.17
C PRO A 21 -28.57 3.14 -7.70
N MET A 22 -28.40 3.28 -6.38
CA MET A 22 -27.69 4.38 -5.72
C MET A 22 -26.77 3.85 -4.62
N CYS A 23 -25.60 4.47 -4.46
CA CYS A 23 -24.64 4.09 -3.42
C CYS A 23 -24.83 4.93 -2.15
N VAL A 24 -25.29 4.28 -1.08
CA VAL A 24 -25.45 4.89 0.24
C VAL A 24 -24.40 4.36 1.21
N CYS A 25 -24.12 5.07 2.29
CA CYS A 25 -23.18 4.58 3.30
C CYS A 25 -23.71 3.29 3.93
N GLN A 26 -22.80 2.32 4.10
CA GLN A 26 -23.10 1.07 4.76
C GLN A 26 -23.37 1.31 6.24
N ASP A 27 -24.38 0.63 6.79
CA ASP A 27 -24.60 0.58 8.23
C ASP A 27 -23.52 -0.33 8.88
N PRO A 28 -22.71 0.19 9.83
CA PRO A 28 -21.69 -0.62 10.50
C PRO A 28 -22.23 -1.90 11.15
N THR A 29 -23.49 -1.95 11.57
CA THR A 29 -24.09 -3.14 12.19
C THR A 29 -24.32 -4.30 11.21
N THR A 30 -24.26 -4.03 9.90
CA THR A 30 -24.35 -5.04 8.85
C THR A 30 -23.00 -5.66 8.50
N CYS A 31 -21.90 -5.10 9.04
CA CYS A 31 -20.57 -5.66 8.86
C CYS A 31 -20.42 -6.97 9.65
N PRO A 32 -19.76 -8.00 9.09
CA PRO A 32 -19.38 -9.18 9.84
C PRO A 32 -18.48 -8.78 11.03
N GLY A 33 -18.77 -9.32 12.20
CA GLY A 33 -17.92 -9.16 13.38
C GLY A 33 -16.56 -9.81 13.19
N ALA A 34 -15.54 -9.27 13.86
CA ALA A 34 -14.19 -9.80 13.80
C ALA A 34 -14.11 -11.20 14.40
N VAL A 35 -13.57 -12.17 13.65
CA VAL A 35 -13.35 -13.54 14.14
C VAL A 35 -12.03 -13.64 14.92
N GLY A 36 -11.05 -12.77 14.63
CA GLY A 36 -9.76 -12.75 15.31
C GLY A 36 -9.09 -11.38 15.24
N GLU A 37 -8.01 -11.22 16.00
CA GLU A 37 -7.32 -9.92 16.14
C GLU A 37 -6.79 -9.37 14.82
N PHE A 38 -6.42 -10.24 13.87
CA PHE A 38 -5.90 -9.83 12.57
C PHE A 38 -6.96 -9.23 11.63
N GLU A 39 -8.25 -9.36 11.96
CA GLU A 39 -9.34 -8.74 11.18
C GLU A 39 -9.61 -7.30 11.61
N HIS A 40 -9.19 -6.92 12.82
CA HIS A 40 -9.24 -5.54 13.30
C HIS A 40 -8.41 -4.62 12.44
N VAL A 41 -8.68 -3.32 12.55
CA VAL A 41 -7.87 -2.29 11.91
C VAL A 41 -7.67 -1.09 12.82
N CYS A 42 -6.53 -0.42 12.69
CA CYS A 42 -6.24 0.82 13.40
C CYS A 42 -6.39 2.01 12.46
N ALA A 43 -7.05 3.07 12.92
CA ALA A 43 -7.17 4.33 12.20
C ALA A 43 -6.10 5.36 12.63
N THR A 44 -5.94 6.43 11.85
CA THR A 44 -4.99 7.52 12.12
C THR A 44 -5.25 8.30 13.40
N ASP A 45 -6.45 8.19 14.00
CA ASP A 45 -6.78 8.75 15.31
C ASP A 45 -6.50 7.76 16.47
N ASN A 46 -5.78 6.67 16.19
CA ASN A 46 -5.43 5.60 17.12
C ASN A 46 -6.66 4.88 17.71
N THR A 47 -7.77 4.86 16.96
CA THR A 47 -8.96 4.07 17.27
C THR A 47 -8.91 2.72 16.57
N THR A 48 -9.06 1.63 17.34
CA THR A 48 -9.24 0.28 16.79
C THR A 48 -10.69 0.10 16.35
N TYR A 49 -10.88 -0.37 15.13
CA TYR A 49 -12.18 -0.78 14.59
C TYR A 49 -12.23 -2.31 14.47
N ASP A 50 -13.42 -2.87 14.64
CA ASP A 50 -13.64 -4.32 14.59
C ASP A 50 -13.18 -4.93 13.26
N SER A 51 -13.43 -4.24 12.14
CA SER A 51 -12.87 -4.65 10.86
C SER A 51 -12.76 -3.48 9.89
N SER A 52 -12.08 -3.72 8.77
CA SER A 52 -12.02 -2.81 7.63
C SER A 52 -13.43 -2.35 7.19
N CYS A 53 -14.43 -3.24 7.22
CA CYS A 53 -15.83 -2.90 6.93
C CYS A 53 -16.36 -1.82 7.88
N HIS A 54 -16.21 -2.02 9.19
CA HIS A 54 -16.66 -1.07 10.21
C HIS A 54 -15.97 0.29 10.08
N PHE A 55 -14.65 0.29 9.82
CA PHE A 55 -13.89 1.51 9.58
C PHE A 55 -14.42 2.29 8.37
N PHE A 56 -14.59 1.64 7.21
CA PHE A 56 -15.04 2.32 6.00
C PHE A 56 -16.51 2.76 6.09
N ALA A 57 -17.38 1.99 6.74
CA ALA A 57 -18.75 2.39 7.04
C ALA A 57 -18.77 3.67 7.91
N GLN A 58 -17.97 3.71 8.97
CA GLN A 58 -17.82 4.90 9.81
C GLN A 58 -17.23 6.08 9.05
N LYS A 59 -16.17 5.88 8.25
CA LYS A 59 -15.57 6.95 7.43
C LYS A 59 -16.57 7.51 6.42
N CYS A 60 -17.41 6.67 5.82
CA CYS A 60 -18.45 7.10 4.89
C CYS A 60 -19.44 8.09 5.52
N SER A 61 -19.89 7.83 6.76
CA SER A 61 -20.78 8.74 7.49
C SER A 61 -20.18 10.13 7.75
N LEU A 62 -18.86 10.27 7.61
CA LEU A 62 -18.10 11.50 7.80
C LEU A 62 -17.69 12.16 6.47
N GLU A 63 -18.15 11.65 5.32
CA GLU A 63 -17.84 12.21 4.00
C GLU A 63 -18.24 13.69 3.92
N GLY A 64 -17.36 14.53 3.35
CA GLY A 64 -17.55 15.98 3.29
C GLY A 64 -17.20 16.75 4.58
N THR A 65 -16.85 16.05 5.67
CA THR A 65 -16.42 16.71 6.93
C THR A 65 -14.90 16.75 7.05
N LYS A 66 -14.37 17.77 7.74
CA LYS A 66 -12.92 17.86 8.05
C LYS A 66 -12.40 16.64 8.81
N LYS A 67 -13.24 16.00 9.65
CA LYS A 67 -12.88 14.77 10.36
C LYS A 67 -12.74 13.60 9.40
N GLY A 68 -13.71 13.41 8.49
CA GLY A 68 -13.67 12.36 7.48
C GLY A 68 -12.50 12.48 6.52
N HIS A 69 -12.11 13.71 6.16
CA HIS A 69 -10.91 13.96 5.34
C HIS A 69 -9.60 13.56 6.03
N LYS A 70 -9.51 13.62 7.37
CA LYS A 70 -8.30 13.26 8.13
C LYS A 70 -8.29 11.81 8.62
N LEU A 71 -9.44 11.16 8.62
CA LEU A 71 -9.60 9.80 9.12
C LEU A 71 -9.16 8.81 8.05
N HIS A 72 -8.03 8.14 8.25
CA HIS A 72 -7.52 7.11 7.33
C HIS A 72 -7.28 5.80 8.06
N LEU A 73 -7.25 4.71 7.29
CA LEU A 73 -6.79 3.42 7.77
C LEU A 73 -5.28 3.54 7.94
N ASP A 74 -4.76 3.34 9.14
CA ASP A 74 -3.32 3.45 9.40
C ASP A 74 -2.63 2.11 9.14
N TYR A 75 -3.15 1.02 9.70
CA TYR A 75 -2.64 -0.34 9.47
C TYR A 75 -3.69 -1.40 9.83
N ILE A 76 -3.43 -2.63 9.37
CA ILE A 76 -4.24 -3.81 9.67
C ILE A 76 -3.79 -4.39 11.02
N GLY A 77 -4.76 -4.82 11.83
CA GLY A 77 -4.60 -5.24 13.22
C GLY A 77 -5.11 -4.18 14.22
N PRO A 78 -5.20 -4.52 15.51
CA PRO A 78 -5.59 -3.58 16.54
C PRO A 78 -4.52 -2.52 16.74
N CYS A 79 -4.91 -1.33 17.23
CA CYS A 79 -3.95 -0.29 17.50
C CYS A 79 -2.89 -0.74 18.51
N LYS A 80 -1.62 -0.56 18.14
CA LYS A 80 -0.41 -0.89 18.89
C LYS A 80 0.41 0.36 19.17
N PHE A 81 1.34 0.25 20.11
CA PHE A 81 2.39 1.25 20.24
C PHE A 81 3.30 1.20 19.01
N ILE A 82 3.59 2.37 18.45
CA ILE A 82 4.52 2.52 17.32
C ILE A 82 5.68 3.36 17.79
N GLU A 83 6.87 2.79 17.69
CA GLU A 83 8.11 3.49 18.03
C GLU A 83 8.34 4.68 17.10
N ALA A 84 8.99 5.72 17.63
CA ALA A 84 9.35 6.88 16.82
C ALA A 84 10.45 6.48 15.83
N CYS A 85 10.23 6.75 14.55
CA CYS A 85 11.24 6.55 13.52
C CYS A 85 12.40 7.54 13.70
N MET A 86 13.59 7.03 14.01
CA MET A 86 14.79 7.84 14.18
C MET A 86 15.37 8.30 12.83
N ASP A 87 16.12 9.40 12.83
CA ASP A 87 16.73 9.93 11.59
C ASP A 87 17.65 8.92 10.90
N ALA A 88 18.37 8.11 11.68
CA ALA A 88 19.21 7.05 11.15
C ALA A 88 18.38 6.01 10.38
N GLU A 89 17.29 5.51 10.99
CA GLU A 89 16.40 4.52 10.38
C GLU A 89 15.71 5.09 9.13
N LEU A 90 15.31 6.35 9.18
CA LEU A 90 14.67 7.02 8.05
C LEU A 90 15.59 7.09 6.82
N ASN A 91 16.89 7.32 7.02
CA ASN A 91 17.88 7.32 5.94
C ASN A 91 18.13 5.91 5.38
N GLU A 92 17.95 4.86 6.19
CA GLU A 92 18.10 3.46 5.76
C GLU A 92 16.86 2.92 5.05
N PHE A 93 15.68 3.41 5.43
CA PHE A 93 14.38 2.95 4.98
C PHE A 93 14.26 2.78 3.45
N PRO A 94 14.58 3.78 2.60
CA PRO A 94 14.41 3.64 1.15
C PRO A 94 15.28 2.53 0.54
N LEU A 95 16.48 2.27 1.09
CA LEU A 95 17.36 1.21 0.61
C LEU A 95 16.78 -0.17 0.94
N ARG A 96 16.34 -0.35 2.19
CA ARG A 96 15.76 -1.61 2.70
C ARG A 96 14.44 -1.92 2.02
N MET A 97 13.56 -0.92 1.91
CA MET A 97 12.27 -1.05 1.25
C MET A 97 12.44 -1.43 -0.23
N ARG A 98 13.35 -0.77 -0.96
CA ARG A 98 13.57 -1.07 -2.38
C ARG A 98 14.09 -2.49 -2.61
N ASP A 99 15.00 -2.98 -1.76
CA ASP A 99 15.45 -4.38 -1.81
C ASP A 99 14.32 -5.35 -1.46
N TRP A 100 13.53 -5.04 -0.42
CA TRP A 100 12.34 -5.81 -0.05
C TRP A 100 11.35 -5.92 -1.22
N LEU A 101 11.04 -4.83 -1.92
CA LEU A 101 10.13 -4.84 -3.08
C LEU A 101 10.63 -5.76 -4.21
N LYS A 102 11.93 -5.72 -4.52
CA LYS A 102 12.55 -6.63 -5.49
C LYS A 102 12.35 -8.08 -5.07
N ASN A 103 12.64 -8.40 -3.81
CA ASN A 103 12.57 -9.77 -3.31
C ASN A 103 11.13 -10.30 -3.21
N VAL A 104 10.17 -9.47 -2.76
CA VAL A 104 8.73 -9.81 -2.78
C VAL A 104 8.31 -10.19 -4.19
N LEU A 105 8.66 -9.37 -5.19
CA LEU A 105 8.26 -9.62 -6.56
C LEU A 105 8.88 -10.91 -7.13
N VAL A 106 10.15 -11.18 -6.80
CA VAL A 106 10.82 -12.44 -7.17
C VAL A 106 10.13 -13.64 -6.53
N THR A 107 9.84 -13.58 -5.23
CA THR A 107 9.14 -14.66 -4.52
C THR A 107 7.71 -14.87 -5.05
N LEU A 108 7.01 -13.80 -5.44
CA LEU A 108 5.71 -13.92 -6.12
C LEU A 108 5.84 -14.67 -7.44
N TYR A 109 6.86 -14.36 -8.25
CA TYR A 109 7.12 -15.06 -9.49
C TYR A 109 7.47 -16.55 -9.29
N GLU A 110 8.26 -16.89 -8.28
CA GLU A 110 8.60 -18.28 -7.94
C GLU A 110 7.37 -19.10 -7.52
N ARG A 111 6.40 -18.47 -6.85
CA ARG A 111 5.18 -19.11 -6.35
C ARG A 111 4.03 -19.16 -7.35
N ASP A 112 4.16 -18.47 -8.49
CA ASP A 112 3.08 -18.32 -9.47
C ASP A 112 2.92 -19.56 -10.37
N GLU A 113 2.76 -20.74 -9.76
CA GLU A 113 2.58 -22.01 -10.48
C GLU A 113 1.27 -22.05 -11.29
N GLU A 114 0.24 -21.33 -10.83
CA GLU A 114 -1.11 -21.31 -11.43
C GLU A 114 -1.40 -20.09 -12.31
N ASN A 115 -0.41 -19.21 -12.53
CA ASN A 115 -0.55 -17.97 -13.31
C ASN A 115 -1.60 -16.97 -12.77
N ASN A 116 -1.86 -16.97 -11.47
CA ASN A 116 -2.88 -16.14 -10.82
C ASN A 116 -2.30 -14.96 -10.02
N LEU A 117 -0.99 -14.89 -9.80
CA LEU A 117 -0.36 -13.82 -9.03
C LEU A 117 0.17 -12.69 -9.91
N LEU A 118 0.77 -13.02 -11.05
CA LEU A 118 1.33 -12.05 -11.99
C LEU A 118 0.73 -12.25 -13.39
N THR A 119 0.44 -11.14 -14.05
CA THR A 119 0.08 -11.17 -15.47
C THR A 119 1.28 -11.62 -16.33
N GLU A 120 1.02 -12.16 -17.52
CA GLU A 120 2.07 -12.62 -18.45
C GLU A 120 3.12 -11.53 -18.75
N LYS A 121 2.69 -10.27 -18.89
CA LYS A 121 3.60 -9.14 -19.11
C LYS A 121 4.46 -8.85 -17.88
N GLN A 122 3.90 -8.98 -16.68
CA GLN A 122 4.65 -8.81 -15.43
C GLN A 122 5.65 -9.96 -15.25
N LYS A 123 5.25 -11.22 -15.45
CA LYS A 123 6.16 -12.38 -15.42
C LYS A 123 7.36 -12.22 -16.34
N LEU A 124 7.15 -11.78 -17.58
CA LEU A 124 8.26 -11.56 -18.51
C LEU A 124 9.28 -10.55 -17.98
N ARG A 125 8.83 -9.53 -17.23
CA ARG A 125 9.72 -8.56 -16.59
C ARG A 125 10.41 -9.15 -15.37
N VAL A 126 9.69 -9.86 -14.51
CA VAL A 126 10.28 -10.48 -13.29
C VAL A 126 11.24 -11.60 -13.63
N ARG A 127 10.95 -12.40 -14.66
CA ARG A 127 11.84 -13.46 -15.14
C ARG A 127 13.25 -12.94 -15.46
N LYS A 128 13.35 -11.77 -16.09
CA LYS A 128 14.64 -11.12 -16.38
C LYS A 128 15.40 -10.71 -15.13
N ILE A 129 14.71 -10.44 -14.03
CA ILE A 129 15.32 -10.14 -12.72
C ILE A 129 15.73 -11.47 -12.07
N TYR A 130 14.82 -12.44 -12.02
CA TYR A 130 15.02 -13.75 -11.39
C TYR A 130 16.22 -14.51 -11.95
N GLU A 131 16.32 -14.62 -13.28
CA GLU A 131 17.37 -15.35 -14.00
C GLU A 131 18.72 -14.62 -14.04
N ASN A 132 18.79 -13.38 -13.55
CA ASN A 132 20.03 -12.60 -13.63
C ASN A 132 21.05 -13.06 -12.58
N GLU A 133 22.20 -13.57 -13.02
CA GLU A 133 23.28 -14.03 -12.13
C GLU A 133 23.85 -12.93 -11.22
N LYS A 134 23.71 -11.65 -11.61
CA LYS A 134 24.16 -10.50 -10.82
C LYS A 134 23.14 -10.03 -9.78
N ARG A 135 21.94 -10.65 -9.73
CA ARG A 135 20.91 -10.32 -8.74
C ARG A 135 21.43 -10.63 -7.34
N LEU A 136 21.44 -9.61 -6.47
CA LEU A 136 21.62 -9.82 -5.04
C LEU A 136 20.45 -10.64 -4.48
N GLN A 137 20.75 -11.81 -3.92
CA GLN A 137 19.78 -12.72 -3.30
C GLN A 137 19.20 -12.12 -2.03
N ALA A 138 18.00 -12.55 -1.63
CA ALA A 138 17.38 -12.12 -0.39
C ALA A 138 18.23 -12.50 0.83
N GLY A 139 18.35 -11.60 1.79
CA GLY A 139 19.13 -11.79 3.01
C GLY A 139 19.36 -10.49 3.77
N GLU A 140 20.00 -10.60 4.92
CA GLU A 140 20.44 -9.45 5.72
C GLU A 140 21.70 -8.85 5.09
N HIS A 141 21.57 -7.65 4.52
CA HIS A 141 22.64 -6.95 3.81
C HIS A 141 23.04 -5.66 4.50
N SER A 142 24.32 -5.29 4.38
CA SER A 142 24.79 -3.96 4.82
C SER A 142 24.26 -2.87 3.90
N LEU A 143 24.14 -1.65 4.43
CA LEU A 143 23.70 -0.48 3.66
C LEU A 143 24.61 -0.21 2.46
N ASP A 144 25.93 -0.36 2.64
CA ASP A 144 26.90 -0.18 1.56
C ASP A 144 26.68 -1.17 0.41
N LEU A 145 26.35 -2.42 0.74
CA LEU A 145 26.05 -3.44 -0.27
C LEU A 145 24.74 -3.13 -1.00
N LEU A 146 23.69 -2.71 -0.30
CA LEU A 146 22.41 -2.33 -0.90
C LEU A 146 22.54 -1.09 -1.80
N ALA A 147 23.33 -0.10 -1.38
CA ALA A 147 23.64 1.07 -2.18
C ALA A 147 24.42 0.70 -3.44
N HIS A 148 25.46 -0.13 -3.30
CA HIS A 148 26.24 -0.61 -4.43
C HIS A 148 25.43 -1.45 -5.42
N ASP A 149 24.57 -2.36 -4.93
CA ASP A 149 23.68 -3.17 -5.76
C ASP A 149 22.72 -2.28 -6.55
N PHE A 150 22.14 -1.26 -5.92
CA PHE A 150 21.27 -0.31 -6.60
C PHE A 150 21.99 0.45 -7.72
N GLU A 151 23.22 0.91 -7.50
CA GLU A 151 23.99 1.60 -8.54
C GLU A 151 24.35 0.68 -9.72
N LYS A 152 24.79 -0.55 -9.44
CA LYS A 152 25.25 -1.48 -10.48
C LYS A 152 24.11 -2.18 -11.21
N ASN A 153 23.01 -2.44 -10.51
CA ASN A 153 21.87 -3.22 -10.99
C ASN A 153 20.58 -2.38 -11.03
N TYR A 154 20.69 -1.05 -11.15
CA TYR A 154 19.58 -0.07 -11.18
C TYR A 154 18.32 -0.53 -11.93
N ASN A 155 18.48 -1.10 -13.13
CA ASN A 155 17.37 -1.56 -13.96
C ASN A 155 16.50 -2.66 -13.32
N MET A 156 17.05 -3.43 -12.38
CA MET A 156 16.32 -4.47 -11.65
C MET A 156 15.31 -3.88 -10.65
N TYR A 157 15.47 -2.62 -10.27
CA TYR A 157 14.66 -1.95 -9.26
C TYR A 157 13.53 -1.10 -9.82
N ILE A 158 13.65 -0.65 -11.07
CA ILE A 158 12.63 0.18 -11.74
C ILE A 158 11.27 -0.54 -11.73
N PHE A 159 11.23 -1.80 -12.14
CA PHE A 159 9.96 -2.53 -12.25
C PHE A 159 9.32 -2.86 -10.90
N PRO A 160 10.04 -3.39 -9.89
CA PRO A 160 9.49 -3.58 -8.54
C PRO A 160 8.90 -2.32 -7.93
N VAL A 161 9.59 -1.19 -8.04
CA VAL A 161 9.10 0.10 -7.49
C VAL A 161 7.80 0.52 -8.16
N HIS A 162 7.72 0.51 -9.49
CA HIS A 162 6.46 0.85 -10.20
C HIS A 162 5.35 -0.17 -9.98
N TRP A 163 5.70 -1.46 -9.90
CA TRP A 163 4.73 -2.53 -9.67
C TRP A 163 4.03 -2.33 -8.32
N GLN A 164 4.80 -2.03 -7.27
CA GLN A 164 4.24 -1.80 -5.94
C GLN A 164 3.26 -0.64 -5.91
N PHE A 165 3.58 0.48 -6.56
CA PHE A 165 2.66 1.61 -6.67
C PHE A 165 1.29 1.15 -7.21
N GLY A 166 1.28 0.41 -8.33
CA GLY A 166 0.04 -0.10 -8.91
C GLY A 166 -0.67 -1.18 -8.08
N GLN A 167 0.01 -1.83 -7.13
CA GLN A 167 -0.66 -2.72 -6.17
C GLN A 167 -1.39 -1.94 -5.06
N LEU A 168 -0.88 -0.76 -4.71
CA LEU A 168 -1.45 0.07 -3.64
C LEU A 168 -2.57 0.99 -4.17
N ASP A 169 -2.38 1.58 -5.35
CA ASP A 169 -3.33 2.45 -6.06
C ASP A 169 -4.54 1.63 -6.54
N GLN A 170 -5.55 1.52 -5.68
CA GLN A 170 -6.70 0.63 -5.86
C GLN A 170 -8.01 1.23 -5.32
N HIS A 171 -7.96 2.28 -4.49
CA HIS A 171 -9.10 2.75 -3.72
C HIS A 171 -9.29 4.28 -3.77
N PRO A 172 -9.56 4.86 -4.95
CA PRO A 172 -9.70 4.21 -6.26
C PRO A 172 -8.37 4.12 -7.02
N VAL A 173 -8.38 3.52 -8.21
CA VAL A 173 -7.25 3.65 -9.14
C VAL A 173 -7.27 5.06 -9.74
N ASP A 174 -6.50 5.97 -9.17
CA ASP A 174 -6.46 7.39 -9.59
C ASP A 174 -5.04 7.94 -9.81
N GLY A 175 -4.01 7.12 -9.61
CA GLY A 175 -2.61 7.53 -9.80
C GLY A 175 -2.02 8.25 -8.59
N PHE A 176 -2.68 8.16 -7.43
CA PHE A 176 -2.26 8.72 -6.16
C PHE A 176 -2.37 7.67 -5.05
N LEU A 177 -1.47 7.70 -4.07
CA LEU A 177 -1.59 6.88 -2.87
C LEU A 177 -2.04 7.72 -1.70
N SER A 178 -3.26 7.45 -1.21
CA SER A 178 -3.71 8.00 0.07
C SER A 178 -3.02 7.31 1.26
N HIS A 179 -3.08 7.93 2.45
CA HIS A 179 -2.60 7.29 3.69
C HIS A 179 -3.21 5.89 3.91
N THR A 180 -4.48 5.71 3.53
CA THR A 180 -5.19 4.43 3.60
C THR A 180 -4.57 3.37 2.68
N GLU A 181 -4.09 3.76 1.50
CA GLU A 181 -3.48 2.84 0.54
C GLU A 181 -2.04 2.48 0.88
N LEU A 182 -1.38 3.31 1.69
CA LEU A 182 -0.07 3.00 2.26
C LEU A 182 -0.13 2.04 3.46
N ALA A 183 -1.32 1.77 4.01
CA ALA A 183 -1.50 0.89 5.18
C ALA A 183 -0.84 -0.52 5.05
N PRO A 184 -0.81 -1.19 3.88
CA PRO A 184 -0.08 -2.45 3.72
C PRO A 184 1.44 -2.33 3.97
N LEU A 185 2.02 -1.14 3.74
CA LEU A 185 3.43 -0.85 4.02
C LEU A 185 3.70 -0.55 5.52
N ARG A 186 2.66 -0.62 6.37
CA ARG A 186 2.78 -0.51 7.84
C ARG A 186 2.58 -1.86 8.52
N ALA A 187 2.58 -2.95 7.75
CA ALA A 187 2.51 -4.31 8.28
C ALA A 187 3.84 -4.74 8.92
N PRO A 188 3.84 -5.62 9.94
CA PRO A 188 5.07 -6.05 10.63
C PRO A 188 6.12 -6.77 9.77
N LEU A 189 5.76 -7.23 8.57
CA LEU A 189 6.68 -7.87 7.62
C LEU A 189 7.53 -6.87 6.82
N ILE A 190 7.19 -5.59 6.91
CA ILE A 190 7.87 -4.51 6.21
C ILE A 190 9.11 -4.10 7.02
N PRO A 191 10.28 -3.96 6.41
CA PRO A 191 11.45 -3.49 7.14
C PRO A 191 11.24 -2.06 7.64
N MET A 192 11.41 -1.85 8.95
CA MET A 192 11.27 -0.54 9.61
C MET A 192 9.90 0.10 9.33
N GLU A 193 8.80 -0.66 9.48
CA GLU A 193 7.46 -0.22 9.09
C GLU A 193 6.97 1.03 9.85
N HIS A 194 7.53 1.27 11.05
CA HIS A 194 7.27 2.47 11.84
C HIS A 194 7.76 3.76 11.15
N CYS A 195 8.72 3.65 10.23
CA CYS A 195 9.21 4.76 9.42
C CYS A 195 8.35 5.09 8.19
N THR A 196 7.44 4.20 7.79
CA THR A 196 6.66 4.34 6.55
C THR A 196 5.95 5.68 6.43
N THR A 197 5.20 6.11 7.46
CA THR A 197 4.47 7.40 7.40
C THR A 197 5.44 8.58 7.35
N ARG A 198 6.46 8.60 8.20
CA ARG A 198 7.45 9.68 8.23
C ARG A 198 8.21 9.80 6.90
N PHE A 199 8.52 8.67 6.27
CA PHE A 199 9.15 8.62 4.97
C PHE A 199 8.26 9.21 3.88
N PHE A 200 7.01 8.73 3.78
CA PHE A 200 6.10 9.23 2.73
C PHE A 200 5.67 10.68 2.95
N GLU A 201 5.64 11.18 4.19
CA GLU A 201 5.50 12.62 4.47
C GLU A 201 6.65 13.46 3.89
N GLN A 202 7.86 12.90 3.71
CA GLN A 202 8.97 13.58 3.03
C GLN A 202 8.91 13.40 1.49
N CYS A 203 8.17 12.42 1.02
CA CYS A 203 7.94 12.17 -0.40
C CYS A 203 6.85 13.07 -0.99
N ASP A 204 5.86 13.43 -0.18
CA ASP A 204 4.77 14.39 -0.47
C ASP A 204 5.35 15.80 -0.65
N ALA A 205 5.83 16.09 -1.86
CA ALA A 205 6.60 17.29 -2.19
C ALA A 205 5.69 18.53 -2.29
N ASP A 206 4.49 18.37 -2.83
CA ASP A 206 3.50 19.44 -2.93
C ASP A 206 2.58 19.57 -1.70
N ASN A 207 2.71 18.64 -0.75
CA ASN A 207 2.00 18.60 0.54
C ASN A 207 0.48 18.40 0.41
N ASP A 208 0.02 17.75 -0.65
CA ASP A 208 -1.40 17.48 -0.89
C ASP A 208 -1.97 16.30 -0.08
N LYS A 209 -1.11 15.56 0.64
CA LYS A 209 -1.42 14.36 1.45
C LYS A 209 -1.67 13.09 0.66
N TYR A 210 -1.29 13.10 -0.61
CA TYR A 210 -1.24 11.95 -1.48
C TYR A 210 0.20 11.78 -1.98
N ILE A 211 0.54 10.56 -2.42
CA ILE A 211 1.81 10.30 -3.08
C ILE A 211 1.53 10.00 -4.54
N ALA A 212 1.89 10.93 -5.42
CA ALA A 212 1.83 10.72 -6.86
C ALA A 212 2.88 9.70 -7.32
N LEU A 213 2.69 9.12 -8.51
CA LEU A 213 3.65 8.16 -9.08
C LEU A 213 5.06 8.74 -9.22
N GLU A 214 5.18 10.01 -9.57
CA GLU A 214 6.45 10.72 -9.70
C GLU A 214 7.14 10.88 -8.34
N GLU A 215 6.41 11.33 -7.31
CA GLU A 215 6.91 11.45 -5.94
C GLU A 215 7.36 10.11 -5.37
N TRP A 216 6.55 9.06 -5.56
CA TRP A 216 6.90 7.69 -5.21
C TRP A 216 8.20 7.24 -5.87
N ALA A 217 8.32 7.41 -7.18
CA ALA A 217 9.50 7.00 -7.94
C ALA A 217 10.75 7.77 -7.48
N ASN A 218 10.62 9.09 -7.32
CA ASN A 218 11.70 9.97 -6.86
C ASN A 218 12.18 9.60 -5.45
N CYS A 219 11.26 9.27 -4.55
CA CYS A 219 11.62 8.84 -3.19
C CYS A 219 12.41 7.53 -3.14
N PHE A 220 12.23 6.64 -4.13
CA PHE A 220 13.05 5.45 -4.30
C PHE A 220 14.25 5.65 -5.23
N SER A 221 14.55 6.90 -5.61
CA SER A 221 15.63 7.31 -6.52
C SER A 221 15.51 6.71 -7.92
N ILE A 222 14.29 6.42 -8.37
CA ILE A 222 14.01 6.00 -9.74
C ILE A 222 13.85 7.24 -10.61
N LYS A 223 14.78 7.44 -11.53
CA LYS A 223 14.77 8.51 -12.52
C LYS A 223 13.56 8.35 -13.46
N GLU A 224 12.90 9.47 -13.75
CA GLU A 224 11.97 9.54 -14.86
C GLU A 224 12.67 9.12 -16.16
N ARG A 225 11.95 8.38 -17.01
CA ARG A 225 12.44 8.08 -18.35
C ARG A 225 12.19 9.31 -19.22
N GLU A 226 13.27 9.94 -19.67
CA GLU A 226 13.24 10.81 -20.87
C GLU A 226 12.73 10.03 -22.10
#